data_AF-A0A358EE71-F1
#
_entry.id   AF-A0A358EE71-F1
#
_cell.length_a   1.000
_cell.length_b   1.000
_cell.length_c   1.000
_cell.angle_alpha   90.00
_cell.angle_beta   90.00
_cell.angle_gamma   90.00
#
_symmetry.space_group_name_H-M   'P 1'
#
loop_
_entity.id
_entity.type
_entity.pdbx_description
1 polymer ?
#
loop_
_entity_poly.entity_id
_entity_poly.type
_entity_poly.pdbx_seq_one_letter_code
_entity_poly.pdbx_strand_id
1 'polypeptide(L)'
;MGPTGDEQGILDDLSGLERRQFLKAAAAALATGAVRPEALFGIEPRLRVDPEFAKALAQQSQEGPPPVPLGNGEHPALVYQAYPGGTGSLYQKWQEAGVDPFMRHEIQIAPWEGSVPGDPEEIAWLPVARLASLVRDRHISSVELTEIYLERMNRYDPELMFAVSILPERAREEAQQADMDLRNGTWRGPLHGIPYGVKDLFTVAGTRTTWGSDSFIDQR
;
A
#
# COMPACT_ATOMS: atom_id res chain seq x y z
N MET A 1 -2.18 13.01 47.22
CA MET A 1 -3.63 12.80 47.03
C MET A 1 -3.75 11.56 46.17
N GLY A 2 -4.12 10.43 46.77
CA GLY A 2 -4.25 9.15 46.06
C GLY A 2 -5.52 9.10 45.23
N PRO A 3 -5.58 8.24 44.21
CA PRO A 3 -6.78 8.07 43.39
C PRO A 3 -7.95 7.59 44.25
N THR A 4 -9.12 8.18 44.01
CA THR A 4 -10.39 7.84 44.65
C THR A 4 -10.86 6.46 44.21
N GLY A 5 -11.49 5.71 45.12
CA GLY A 5 -11.77 4.27 45.00
C GLY A 5 -12.64 3.79 43.83
N ASP A 6 -13.18 4.69 42.99
CA ASP A 6 -13.97 4.32 41.82
C ASP A 6 -13.11 4.04 40.55
N GLU A 7 -11.87 4.54 40.47
CA GLU A 7 -11.00 4.30 39.30
C GLU A 7 -10.23 2.98 39.38
N GLN A 8 -10.04 2.42 40.59
CA GLN A 8 -9.40 1.11 40.79
C GLN A 8 -10.37 -0.05 40.48
N GLY A 9 -11.68 0.13 40.66
CA GLY A 9 -12.68 -0.90 40.35
C GLY A 9 -12.84 -1.21 38.86
N ILE A 10 -12.62 -0.23 37.98
CA ILE A 10 -12.73 -0.41 36.52
C ILE A 10 -11.48 -1.11 35.95
N LEU A 11 -10.32 -0.88 36.54
CA LEU A 11 -9.06 -1.52 36.13
C LEU A 11 -8.96 -2.98 36.62
N ASP A 12 -9.54 -3.30 37.77
CA ASP A 12 -9.59 -4.68 38.28
C ASP A 12 -10.56 -5.58 37.48
N ASP A 13 -11.63 -5.04 36.89
CA ASP A 13 -12.64 -5.79 36.12
C ASP A 13 -12.13 -6.27 34.74
N LEU A 14 -11.07 -5.65 34.22
CA LEU A 14 -10.43 -6.05 32.95
C LEU A 14 -9.43 -7.21 33.12
N SER A 15 -9.09 -7.57 34.36
CA SER A 15 -8.16 -8.66 34.65
C SER A 15 -8.81 -10.06 34.57
N GLY A 16 -10.15 -10.12 34.55
CA GLY A 16 -10.93 -11.35 34.61
C GLY A 16 -11.40 -11.93 33.26
N LEU A 17 -11.11 -11.27 32.14
CA LEU A 17 -11.54 -11.75 30.82
C LEU A 17 -10.67 -12.92 30.36
N GLU A 18 -11.20 -14.13 30.55
CA GLU A 18 -10.66 -15.37 29.99
C GLU A 18 -10.26 -15.18 28.51
N ARG A 19 -9.03 -15.57 28.17
CA ARG A 19 -8.38 -15.33 26.85
C ARG A 19 -9.26 -15.76 25.66
N ARG A 20 -10.11 -16.76 25.88
CA ARG A 20 -11.08 -17.29 24.91
C ARG A 20 -12.26 -16.36 24.65
N GLN A 21 -12.68 -15.59 25.65
CA GLN A 21 -13.72 -14.57 25.54
C GLN A 21 -13.17 -13.31 24.87
N PHE A 22 -11.94 -12.92 25.20
CA PHE A 22 -11.23 -11.85 24.50
C PHE A 22 -11.05 -12.15 23.00
N LEU A 23 -10.62 -13.36 22.65
CA LEU A 23 -10.48 -13.76 21.23
C LEU A 23 -11.82 -13.82 20.49
N LYS A 24 -12.91 -14.19 21.17
CA LYS A 24 -14.26 -14.16 20.58
C LYS A 24 -14.75 -12.73 20.36
N ALA A 25 -14.48 -11.82 21.29
CA ALA A 25 -14.82 -10.40 21.16
C ALA A 25 -13.99 -9.73 20.06
N ALA A 26 -12.69 -10.02 19.97
CA ALA A 26 -11.81 -9.54 18.91
C ALA A 26 -12.20 -10.08 17.52
N ALA A 27 -12.60 -11.36 17.43
CA ALA A 27 -13.10 -11.95 16.19
C ALA A 27 -14.45 -11.33 15.74
N ALA A 28 -15.34 -11.00 16.68
CA ALA A 28 -16.57 -10.29 16.39
C ALA A 28 -16.32 -8.85 15.89
N ALA A 29 -15.34 -8.15 16.49
CA ALA A 29 -14.92 -6.81 16.06
C ALA A 29 -14.20 -6.79 14.69
N LEU A 30 -13.53 -7.88 14.32
CA LEU A 30 -12.98 -8.07 12.98
C LEU A 30 -14.06 -8.39 11.94
N ALA A 31 -15.09 -9.14 12.32
CA ALA A 31 -16.21 -9.45 11.44
C ALA A 31 -17.04 -8.20 11.09
N THR A 32 -17.11 -7.21 11.98
CA THR A 32 -17.74 -5.90 11.72
C THR A 32 -16.86 -4.96 10.88
N GLY A 33 -15.59 -5.32 10.64
CA GLY A 33 -14.73 -4.68 9.65
C GLY A 33 -14.95 -5.18 8.22
N ALA A 34 -15.88 -6.13 8.00
CA ALA A 34 -16.20 -6.64 6.68
C ALA A 34 -17.00 -5.61 5.88
N VAL A 35 -16.40 -5.17 4.78
CA VAL A 35 -16.99 -4.40 3.69
C VAL A 35 -18.09 -5.26 3.05
N ARG A 36 -19.29 -5.33 3.66
CA ARG A 36 -20.62 -5.52 3.03
C ARG A 36 -21.72 -5.85 4.06
N PRO A 37 -22.86 -5.14 4.06
CA PRO A 37 -23.95 -5.38 5.00
C PRO A 37 -24.69 -6.72 4.77
N GLU A 38 -24.53 -7.38 3.62
CA GLU A 38 -25.21 -8.66 3.34
C GLU A 38 -24.53 -9.86 4.02
N ALA A 39 -23.24 -9.76 4.36
CA ALA A 39 -22.49 -10.82 5.04
C ALA A 39 -22.87 -10.97 6.53
N LEU A 40 -23.49 -9.95 7.12
CA LEU A 40 -23.99 -9.94 8.50
C LEU A 40 -25.20 -10.87 8.71
N PHE A 41 -25.99 -11.15 7.67
CA PHE A 41 -27.20 -11.97 7.77
C PHE A 41 -26.97 -13.48 7.59
N GLY A 42 -25.71 -13.89 7.36
CA GLY A 42 -25.34 -15.29 7.13
C GLY A 42 -24.74 -16.03 8.34
N ILE A 43 -24.50 -15.33 9.46
CA ILE A 43 -23.97 -15.95 10.69
C ILE A 43 -25.15 -16.27 11.62
N GLU A 44 -25.11 -17.48 12.20
CA GLU A 44 -26.15 -18.16 12.97
C GLU A 44 -27.24 -17.30 13.67
N PRO A 45 -28.52 -17.74 13.65
CA PRO A 45 -29.69 -16.94 14.05
C PRO A 45 -29.84 -16.68 15.56
N ARG A 46 -28.78 -16.82 16.37
CA ARG A 46 -28.84 -16.75 17.84
C ARG A 46 -28.18 -15.53 18.47
N LEU A 47 -27.43 -14.69 17.74
CA LEU A 47 -26.97 -13.40 18.25
C LEU A 47 -27.73 -12.26 17.59
N ARG A 48 -28.84 -11.84 18.23
CA ARG A 48 -29.44 -10.53 17.97
C ARG A 48 -28.61 -9.50 18.73
N VAL A 49 -27.84 -8.69 18.01
CA VAL A 49 -27.23 -7.48 18.58
C VAL A 49 -28.31 -6.42 18.65
N ASP A 50 -28.49 -5.81 19.82
CA ASP A 50 -29.45 -4.74 20.04
C ASP A 50 -29.11 -3.55 19.11
N PRO A 51 -30.07 -3.04 18.31
CA PRO A 51 -29.85 -1.91 17.41
C PRO A 51 -29.33 -0.64 18.11
N GLU A 52 -29.77 -0.37 19.34
CA GLU A 52 -29.31 0.79 20.11
C GLU A 52 -27.89 0.56 20.64
N PHE A 53 -27.53 -0.69 20.98
CA PHE A 53 -26.16 -1.04 21.34
C PHE A 53 -25.19 -0.92 20.16
N ALA A 54 -25.60 -1.36 18.96
CA ALA A 54 -24.80 -1.19 17.75
C ALA A 54 -24.60 0.30 17.38
N LYS A 55 -25.63 1.12 17.62
CA LYS A 55 -25.59 2.57 17.39
C LYS A 55 -24.72 3.29 18.42
N ALA A 56 -24.79 2.89 19.69
CA ALA A 56 -23.92 3.37 20.75
C ALA A 56 -22.45 3.00 20.49
N LEU A 57 -22.16 1.79 20.02
CA LEU A 57 -20.80 1.37 19.64
C LEU A 57 -20.25 2.20 18.47
N ALA A 58 -21.10 2.48 17.48
CA ALA A 58 -20.74 3.31 16.33
C ALA A 58 -20.49 4.78 16.72
N GLN A 59 -21.26 5.34 17.65
CA GLN A 59 -21.08 6.69 18.17
C GLN A 59 -19.86 6.81 19.11
N GLN A 60 -19.63 5.84 19.99
CA GLN A 60 -18.47 5.83 20.89
C GLN A 60 -17.15 5.65 20.12
N SER A 61 -17.20 5.04 18.93
CA SER A 61 -16.06 4.95 18.01
C SER A 61 -15.76 6.29 17.29
N GLN A 62 -16.66 7.27 17.35
CA GLN A 62 -16.51 8.57 16.68
C GLN A 62 -16.08 9.71 17.62
N GLU A 63 -16.34 9.61 18.92
CA GLU A 63 -15.98 10.64 19.91
C GLU A 63 -14.83 10.19 20.80
N GLY A 64 -13.62 10.15 20.24
CA GLY A 64 -12.39 10.13 21.04
C GLY A 64 -12.12 11.50 21.67
N PRO A 65 -11.40 11.59 22.81
CA PRO A 65 -10.99 12.88 23.36
C PRO A 65 -10.20 13.69 22.31
N PRO A 66 -10.26 15.03 22.35
CA PRO A 66 -9.55 15.86 21.40
C PRO A 66 -8.05 15.54 21.42
N PRO A 67 -7.36 15.56 20.26
CA PRO A 67 -5.95 15.21 20.19
C PRO A 67 -5.14 16.16 21.09
N VAL A 68 -4.33 15.60 21.97
CA VAL A 68 -3.40 16.37 22.81
C VAL A 68 -2.30 16.93 21.92
N PRO A 69 -1.97 18.24 21.96
CA PRO A 69 -0.90 18.79 21.15
C PRO A 69 0.44 18.23 21.64
N LEU A 70 1.15 17.48 20.79
CA LEU A 70 2.49 16.97 21.09
C LEU A 70 3.53 17.82 20.35
N GLY A 71 4.51 18.35 21.07
CA GLY A 71 5.60 19.12 20.48
C GLY A 71 6.64 18.21 19.83
N ASN A 72 6.79 18.28 18.51
CA ASN A 72 7.89 17.79 17.65
C ASN A 72 8.80 16.67 18.18
N GLY A 73 8.20 15.57 18.64
CA GLY A 73 8.88 14.37 19.14
C GLY A 73 7.87 13.24 19.28
N GLU A 74 7.35 12.79 18.14
CA GLU A 74 6.20 11.86 18.02
C GLU A 74 6.41 10.54 18.81
N HIS A 75 5.42 10.19 19.63
CA HIS A 75 5.32 8.92 20.38
C HIS A 75 4.50 7.88 19.58
N PRO A 76 4.66 6.56 19.82
CA PRO A 76 4.00 5.54 19.01
C PRO A 76 2.48 5.67 19.05
N ALA A 77 1.83 5.45 17.91
CA ALA A 77 0.38 5.45 17.81
C ALA A 77 -0.20 4.30 18.65
N LEU A 78 -0.67 4.61 19.86
CA LEU A 78 -1.37 3.68 20.76
C LEU A 78 -2.76 3.30 20.22
N VAL A 79 -3.30 4.11 19.30
CA VAL A 79 -4.54 3.87 18.59
C VAL A 79 -4.28 4.10 17.11
N TYR A 80 -4.29 3.03 16.31
CA TYR A 80 -4.28 3.14 14.86
C TYR A 80 -5.66 3.63 14.40
N GLN A 81 -5.78 4.93 14.18
CA GLN A 81 -6.98 5.51 13.60
C GLN A 81 -6.86 5.40 12.08
N ALA A 82 -7.47 4.36 11.51
CA ALA A 82 -7.45 4.07 10.06
C ALA A 82 -8.20 5.11 9.19
N TYR A 83 -8.39 6.33 9.70
CA TYR A 83 -9.15 7.39 9.07
C TYR A 83 -8.25 8.60 8.76
N PRO A 84 -7.54 8.61 7.62
CA PRO A 84 -7.24 9.85 6.91
C PRO A 84 -8.55 10.26 6.22
N GLY A 85 -9.55 10.74 6.98
CA GLY A 85 -10.94 10.91 6.51
C GLY A 85 -11.74 9.62 6.26
N GLY A 86 -11.08 8.47 6.19
CA GLY A 86 -11.57 7.08 6.08
C GLY A 86 -12.78 6.79 5.20
N THR A 87 -13.28 5.55 5.30
CA THR A 87 -14.20 4.93 4.34
C THR A 87 -15.47 5.74 4.09
N GLY A 88 -15.96 6.46 5.11
CA GLY A 88 -17.09 7.38 4.97
C GLY A 88 -16.82 8.54 4.01
N SER A 89 -15.61 9.13 4.01
CA SER A 89 -15.26 10.20 3.06
C SER A 89 -15.06 9.68 1.63
N LEU A 90 -14.60 8.43 1.47
CA LEU A 90 -14.54 7.77 0.16
C LEU A 90 -15.93 7.40 -0.33
N TYR A 91 -16.81 6.95 0.56
CA TYR A 91 -18.20 6.64 0.25
C TYR A 91 -19.00 7.90 -0.09
N GLN A 92 -18.75 9.00 0.62
CA GLN A 92 -19.31 10.31 0.33
C GLN A 92 -18.78 10.86 -1.00
N LYS A 93 -17.46 10.81 -1.25
CA LYS A 93 -16.88 11.12 -2.56
C LYS A 93 -17.41 10.20 -3.67
N TRP A 94 -17.74 8.95 -3.37
CA TRP A 94 -18.34 8.01 -4.31
C TRP A 94 -19.83 8.33 -4.57
N GLN A 95 -20.57 8.80 -3.56
CA GLN A 95 -21.92 9.32 -3.75
C GLN A 95 -21.93 10.65 -4.52
N GLU A 96 -20.92 11.50 -4.31
CA GLU A 96 -20.77 12.81 -4.96
C GLU A 96 -20.23 12.71 -6.40
N ALA A 97 -19.25 11.83 -6.65
CA ALA A 97 -18.58 11.67 -7.95
C ALA A 97 -19.06 10.46 -8.77
N GLY A 98 -19.92 9.59 -8.20
CA GLY A 98 -20.33 8.33 -8.85
C GLY A 98 -19.17 7.32 -8.98
N VAL A 99 -19.22 6.46 -9.99
CA VAL A 99 -18.18 5.43 -10.28
C VAL A 99 -16.88 6.00 -10.87
N ASP A 100 -16.80 7.32 -11.10
CA ASP A 100 -15.66 8.00 -11.73
C ASP A 100 -14.28 7.69 -11.12
N PRO A 101 -14.11 7.55 -9.78
CA PRO A 101 -12.81 7.20 -9.18
C PRO A 101 -12.26 5.83 -9.61
N PHE A 102 -13.11 4.96 -10.15
CA PHE A 102 -12.76 3.63 -10.64
C PHE A 102 -12.70 3.54 -12.16
N MET A 103 -13.02 4.64 -12.85
CA MET A 103 -12.91 4.72 -14.31
C MET A 103 -11.43 4.88 -14.69
N ARG A 104 -11.00 4.07 -15.66
CA ARG A 104 -9.66 4.20 -16.22
C ARG A 104 -9.62 5.46 -17.08
N HIS A 105 -8.85 6.44 -16.65
CA HIS A 105 -8.49 7.60 -17.44
C HIS A 105 -7.18 7.35 -18.16
N GLU A 106 -7.09 7.78 -19.42
CA GLU A 106 -5.83 7.72 -20.14
C GLU A 106 -4.86 8.72 -19.54
N ILE A 107 -3.70 8.24 -19.11
CA ILE A 107 -2.64 9.08 -18.58
C ILE A 107 -1.86 9.64 -19.77
N GLN A 108 -2.03 10.93 -20.02
CA GLN A 108 -1.32 11.65 -21.07
C GLN A 108 0.10 11.99 -20.60
N ILE A 109 1.09 11.61 -21.39
CA ILE A 109 2.50 11.93 -21.13
C ILE A 109 2.88 13.10 -22.01
N ALA A 110 3.35 14.20 -21.42
CA ALA A 110 3.84 15.34 -22.20
C ALA A 110 5.08 14.94 -23.03
N PRO A 111 5.32 15.54 -24.20
CA PRO A 111 6.61 15.44 -24.89
C PRO A 111 7.80 15.76 -23.98
N TRP A 112 8.93 15.16 -24.29
CA TRP A 112 10.19 15.61 -23.73
C TRP A 112 10.52 17.00 -24.27
N GLU A 113 11.00 17.87 -23.39
CA GLU A 113 11.37 19.24 -23.72
C GLU A 113 12.76 19.49 -23.15
N GLY A 114 13.65 20.08 -23.95
CA GLY A 114 15.02 20.39 -23.56
C GLY A 114 16.03 19.27 -23.79
N SER A 115 17.24 19.45 -23.28
CA SER A 115 18.32 18.49 -23.38
C SER A 115 18.15 17.34 -22.39
N VAL A 116 18.45 16.12 -22.83
CA VAL A 116 18.56 14.95 -21.94
C VAL A 116 19.76 15.18 -20.99
N PRO A 117 19.62 14.95 -19.68
CA PRO A 117 20.75 14.98 -18.76
C PRO A 117 21.87 14.03 -19.22
N GLY A 118 23.11 14.47 -19.08
CA GLY A 118 24.28 13.66 -19.46
C GLY A 118 24.72 12.69 -18.36
N ASP A 119 24.36 12.96 -17.11
CA ASP A 119 24.67 12.12 -15.95
C ASP A 119 23.55 11.06 -15.74
N PRO A 120 23.88 9.76 -15.76
CA PRO A 120 22.94 8.69 -15.40
C PRO A 120 22.24 8.89 -14.04
N GLU A 121 22.92 9.50 -13.07
CA GLU A 121 22.33 9.78 -11.75
C GLU A 121 21.18 10.77 -11.86
N GLU A 122 21.36 11.86 -12.62
CA GLU A 122 20.31 12.86 -12.87
C GLU A 122 19.11 12.24 -13.60
N ILE A 123 19.35 11.34 -14.56
CA ILE A 123 18.29 10.60 -15.26
C ILE A 123 17.48 9.76 -14.24
N ALA A 124 18.15 9.02 -13.36
CA ALA A 124 17.50 8.14 -12.40
C ALA A 124 16.59 8.86 -11.37
N TRP A 125 16.85 10.16 -11.13
CA TRP A 125 16.05 11.02 -10.25
C TRP A 125 14.87 11.69 -10.95
N LEU A 126 14.73 11.54 -12.27
CA LEU A 126 13.57 12.09 -12.99
C LEU A 126 12.27 11.41 -12.53
N PRO A 127 11.16 12.16 -12.46
CA PRO A 127 9.85 11.57 -12.25
C PRO A 127 9.52 10.53 -13.33
N VAL A 128 8.80 9.47 -12.97
CA VAL A 128 8.45 8.39 -13.91
C VAL A 128 7.77 8.89 -15.18
N ALA A 129 6.94 9.93 -15.10
CA ALA A 129 6.29 10.53 -16.26
C ALA A 129 7.31 11.16 -17.24
N ARG A 130 8.44 11.66 -16.72
CA ARG A 130 9.54 12.21 -17.52
C ARG A 130 10.44 11.13 -18.11
N LEU A 131 10.69 10.05 -17.37
CA LEU A 131 11.34 8.85 -17.91
C LEU A 131 10.51 8.25 -19.05
N ALA A 132 9.20 8.18 -18.88
CA ALA A 132 8.27 7.73 -19.92
C ALA A 132 8.34 8.61 -21.17
N SER A 133 8.42 9.95 -21.02
CA SER A 133 8.65 10.86 -22.14
C SER A 133 9.97 10.55 -22.85
N LEU A 134 11.08 10.38 -22.11
CA LEU A 134 12.39 10.08 -22.69
C LEU A 134 12.39 8.79 -23.50
N VAL A 135 11.78 7.72 -22.96
CA VAL A 135 11.67 6.42 -23.65
C VAL A 135 10.78 6.54 -24.87
N ARG A 136 9.56 7.08 -24.72
CA ARG A 136 8.59 7.22 -25.82
C ARG A 136 9.16 8.03 -26.99
N ASP A 137 9.83 9.13 -26.67
CA ASP A 137 10.40 10.06 -27.65
C ASP A 137 11.78 9.60 -28.15
N ARG A 138 12.23 8.41 -27.73
CA ARG A 138 13.49 7.73 -28.14
C ARG A 138 14.75 8.52 -27.84
N HIS A 139 14.73 9.30 -26.76
CA HIS A 139 15.90 9.99 -26.22
C HIS A 139 16.81 9.05 -25.42
N ILE A 140 16.22 8.03 -24.80
CA ILE A 140 16.89 6.91 -24.15
C ILE A 140 16.13 5.63 -24.48
N SER A 141 16.82 4.50 -24.59
CA SER A 141 16.19 3.20 -24.71
C SER A 141 15.78 2.63 -23.34
N SER A 142 14.83 1.70 -23.35
CA SER A 142 14.42 0.95 -22.16
C SER A 142 15.59 0.15 -21.60
N VAL A 143 16.44 -0.39 -22.47
CA VAL A 143 17.67 -1.10 -22.07
C VAL A 143 18.64 -0.16 -21.35
N GLU A 144 18.95 1.00 -21.94
CA GLU A 144 19.83 1.98 -21.29
C GLU A 144 19.27 2.42 -19.93
N LEU A 145 17.97 2.72 -19.83
CA LEU A 145 17.33 3.08 -18.57
C LEU A 145 17.42 1.95 -17.54
N THR A 146 17.26 0.70 -17.97
CA THR A 146 17.36 -0.48 -17.11
C THR A 146 18.78 -0.66 -16.58
N GLU A 147 19.81 -0.51 -17.42
CA GLU A 147 21.20 -0.60 -16.96
C GLU A 147 21.53 0.49 -15.93
N ILE A 148 21.04 1.72 -16.11
CA ILE A 148 21.21 2.80 -15.11
C ILE A 148 20.71 2.34 -13.73
N TYR A 149 19.51 1.74 -13.66
CA TYR A 149 18.97 1.27 -12.39
C TYR A 149 19.69 0.02 -11.85
N LEU A 150 20.08 -0.92 -12.71
CA LEU A 150 20.86 -2.09 -12.27
C LEU A 150 22.22 -1.69 -11.70
N GLU A 151 22.91 -0.74 -12.31
CA GLU A 151 24.18 -0.19 -11.82
C GLU A 151 24.00 0.48 -10.45
N ARG A 152 22.94 1.29 -10.29
CA ARG A 152 22.59 1.90 -8.99
C ARG A 152 22.29 0.85 -7.94
N MET A 153 21.52 -0.18 -8.30
CA MET A 153 21.16 -1.24 -7.35
C MET A 153 22.40 -1.98 -6.88
N ASN A 154 23.30 -2.36 -7.80
CA ASN A 154 24.57 -3.00 -7.45
C ASN A 154 25.45 -2.14 -6.54
N ARG A 155 25.39 -0.80 -6.70
CA ARG A 155 26.14 0.15 -5.86
C ARG A 155 25.58 0.24 -4.44
N TYR A 156 24.26 0.29 -4.29
CA TYR A 156 23.62 0.66 -3.02
C TYR A 156 23.04 -0.52 -2.22
N ASP A 157 22.72 -1.64 -2.87
CA ASP A 157 22.11 -2.80 -2.21
C ASP A 157 22.96 -3.38 -1.05
N PRO A 158 24.31 -3.44 -1.14
CA PRO A 158 25.13 -3.93 -0.01
C PRO A 158 24.98 -3.13 1.29
N GLU A 159 24.62 -1.86 1.20
CA GLU A 159 24.45 -0.97 2.36
C GLU A 159 22.99 -0.85 2.78
N LEU A 160 22.08 -0.74 1.81
CA LEU A 160 20.68 -0.46 2.06
C LEU A 160 19.82 -1.73 2.22
N MET A 161 20.27 -2.87 1.68
CA MET A 161 19.56 -4.16 1.72
C MET A 161 18.08 -4.04 1.34
N PHE A 162 17.78 -3.33 0.25
CA PHE A 162 16.40 -3.02 -0.13
C PHE A 162 15.77 -4.07 -1.05
N ALA A 163 16.56 -4.96 -1.66
CA ALA A 163 16.07 -5.99 -2.57
C ALA A 163 16.29 -7.39 -2.01
N VAL A 164 15.26 -8.23 -2.08
CA VAL A 164 15.36 -9.67 -1.72
C VAL A 164 15.85 -10.50 -2.92
N SER A 165 15.39 -10.12 -4.11
CA SER A 165 15.73 -10.76 -5.38
C SER A 165 15.85 -9.67 -6.45
N ILE A 166 17.00 -9.61 -7.12
CA ILE A 166 17.22 -8.76 -8.30
C ILE A 166 17.19 -9.68 -9.52
N LEU A 167 16.46 -9.30 -10.57
CA LEU A 167 16.25 -10.12 -11.78
C LEU A 167 16.88 -9.46 -13.02
N PRO A 168 18.22 -9.34 -13.09
CA PRO A 168 18.87 -8.52 -14.11
C PRO A 168 18.70 -9.06 -15.53
N GLU A 169 18.74 -10.38 -15.73
CA GLU A 169 18.56 -11.00 -17.05
C GLU A 169 17.14 -10.74 -17.56
N ARG A 170 16.14 -11.00 -16.73
CA ARG A 170 14.73 -10.75 -17.06
C ARG A 170 14.47 -9.28 -17.35
N ALA A 171 15.03 -8.38 -16.54
CA ALA A 171 14.88 -6.94 -16.74
C ALA A 171 15.44 -6.51 -18.12
N ARG A 172 16.61 -7.03 -18.50
CA ARG A 172 17.22 -6.77 -19.81
C ARG A 172 16.39 -7.34 -20.96
N GLU A 173 15.91 -8.57 -20.85
CA GLU A 173 15.07 -9.20 -21.87
C GLU A 173 13.76 -8.43 -22.10
N GLU A 174 13.06 -8.06 -21.02
CA GLU A 174 11.82 -7.29 -21.10
C GLU A 174 12.06 -5.88 -21.64
N ALA A 175 13.17 -5.23 -21.28
CA ALA A 175 13.57 -3.94 -21.82
C ALA A 175 13.87 -3.99 -23.33
N GLN A 176 14.59 -5.01 -23.79
CA GLN A 176 14.84 -5.23 -25.22
C GLN A 176 13.53 -5.42 -26.00
N GLN A 177 12.58 -6.18 -25.43
CA GLN A 177 11.27 -6.37 -26.04
C GLN A 177 10.48 -5.06 -26.10
N ALA A 178 10.51 -4.23 -25.05
CA ALA A 178 9.88 -2.91 -25.07
C ALA A 178 10.47 -2.02 -26.16
N ASP A 179 11.80 -1.98 -26.31
CA ASP A 179 12.44 -1.21 -27.37
C ASP A 179 12.08 -1.72 -28.77
N MET A 180 11.95 -3.05 -28.95
CA MET A 180 11.46 -3.64 -30.21
C MET A 180 10.01 -3.25 -30.49
N ASP A 181 9.12 -3.32 -29.50
CA ASP A 181 7.73 -2.92 -29.62
C ASP A 181 7.62 -1.44 -30.02
N LEU A 182 8.38 -0.56 -29.35
CA LEU A 182 8.41 0.86 -29.66
C LEU A 182 8.94 1.16 -31.06
N ARG A 183 9.95 0.41 -31.52
CA ARG A 183 10.45 0.50 -32.91
C ARG A 183 9.38 0.08 -33.93
N ASN A 184 8.57 -0.90 -33.59
CA ASN A 184 7.44 -1.35 -34.40
C ASN A 184 6.19 -0.45 -34.26
N GLY A 185 6.28 0.67 -33.54
CA GLY A 185 5.17 1.61 -33.34
C GLY A 185 4.15 1.17 -32.28
N THR A 186 4.45 0.13 -31.50
CA THR A 186 3.58 -0.37 -30.44
C THR A 186 3.93 0.31 -29.11
N TRP A 187 3.16 1.34 -28.74
CA TRP A 187 3.23 1.97 -27.43
C TRP A 187 2.20 1.37 -26.48
N ARG A 188 2.64 0.85 -25.33
CA ARG A 188 1.76 0.17 -24.35
C ARG A 188 1.18 1.11 -23.29
N GLY A 189 1.54 2.40 -23.33
CA GLY A 189 1.15 3.40 -22.34
C GLY A 189 2.33 3.87 -21.47
N PRO A 190 2.08 4.73 -20.47
CA PRO A 190 3.11 5.45 -19.70
C PRO A 190 4.21 4.63 -19.05
N LEU A 191 3.97 3.35 -18.78
CA LEU A 191 4.94 2.47 -18.11
C LEU A 191 5.68 1.56 -19.10
N HIS A 192 5.49 1.76 -20.40
CA HIS A 192 6.19 1.00 -21.43
C HIS A 192 7.70 1.23 -21.33
N GLY A 193 8.46 0.14 -21.12
CA GLY A 193 9.92 0.19 -21.01
C GLY A 193 10.46 0.73 -19.68
N ILE A 194 9.60 1.03 -18.70
CA ILE A 194 10.01 1.55 -17.40
C ILE A 194 10.35 0.40 -16.44
N PRO A 195 11.59 0.31 -15.90
CA PRO A 195 11.93 -0.68 -14.89
C PRO A 195 11.20 -0.39 -13.57
N TYR A 196 10.76 -1.44 -12.89
CA TYR A 196 10.03 -1.32 -11.64
C TYR A 196 10.40 -2.43 -10.66
N GLY A 197 10.22 -2.14 -9.37
CA GLY A 197 10.28 -3.13 -8.30
C GLY A 197 8.88 -3.56 -7.86
N VAL A 198 8.74 -4.82 -7.47
CA VAL A 198 7.52 -5.34 -6.86
C VAL A 198 7.84 -5.86 -5.46
N LYS A 199 6.90 -5.69 -4.52
CA LYS A 199 7.09 -6.21 -3.17
C LYS A 199 7.17 -7.74 -3.21
N ASP A 200 8.04 -8.33 -2.38
CA ASP A 200 8.15 -9.79 -2.17
C ASP A 200 6.92 -10.42 -1.47
N LEU A 201 5.74 -9.79 -1.62
CA LEU A 201 4.43 -10.32 -1.25
C LEU A 201 3.65 -10.83 -2.47
N PHE A 202 4.11 -10.52 -3.68
CA PHE A 202 3.45 -10.90 -4.91
C PHE A 202 4.22 -12.05 -5.56
N THR A 203 3.56 -13.20 -5.73
CA THR A 203 4.16 -14.35 -6.41
C THR A 203 4.29 -14.05 -7.90
N VAL A 204 5.53 -14.08 -8.39
CA VAL A 204 5.85 -13.89 -9.80
C VAL A 204 6.38 -15.21 -10.35
N ALA A 205 5.71 -15.74 -11.37
CA ALA A 205 6.06 -17.02 -11.97
C ALA A 205 7.53 -17.06 -12.42
N GLY A 206 8.23 -18.14 -12.05
CA GLY A 206 9.62 -18.37 -12.42
C GLY A 206 10.63 -17.57 -11.59
N THR A 207 10.22 -16.98 -10.47
CA THR A 207 11.08 -16.17 -9.60
C THR A 207 10.87 -16.55 -8.14
N ARG A 208 11.90 -16.38 -7.31
CA ARG A 208 11.79 -16.63 -5.87
C ARG A 208 10.85 -15.60 -5.23
N THR A 209 9.94 -16.05 -4.37
CA THR A 209 9.08 -15.19 -3.55
C THR A 209 9.09 -15.68 -2.11
N THR A 210 9.61 -14.90 -1.16
CA THR A 210 9.86 -15.40 0.22
C THR A 210 8.85 -14.94 1.25
N TRP A 211 7.99 -13.97 0.88
CA TRP A 211 7.07 -13.33 1.82
C TRP A 211 7.75 -12.75 3.06
N GLY A 212 9.07 -12.49 3.00
CA GLY A 212 9.87 -12.03 4.13
C GLY A 212 10.01 -13.06 5.26
N SER A 213 9.91 -14.36 4.98
CA SER A 213 10.00 -15.42 5.98
C SER A 213 10.90 -16.58 5.55
N ASP A 214 11.75 -17.03 6.47
CA ASP A 214 12.69 -18.15 6.26
C ASP A 214 11.98 -19.44 5.84
N SER A 215 10.72 -19.62 6.24
CA SER A 215 9.94 -20.82 5.87
C SER A 215 9.64 -20.91 4.38
N PHE A 216 9.78 -19.81 3.63
CA PHE A 216 9.46 -19.72 2.20
C PHE A 216 10.69 -19.36 1.36
N ILE A 217 11.91 -19.58 1.87
CA ILE A 217 13.15 -19.32 1.14
C ILE A 217 13.21 -20.04 -0.22
N ASP A 218 12.60 -21.22 -0.32
CA ASP A 218 12.59 -22.05 -1.53
C ASP A 218 11.32 -21.92 -2.39
N GLN A 219 10.39 -21.03 -2.01
CA GLN A 219 9.17 -20.79 -2.79
C GLN A 219 9.50 -20.08 -4.13
N ARG A 220 8.93 -20.60 -5.22
CA ARG A 220 9.12 -20.14 -6.60
C ARG A 220 7.81 -20.10 -7.39
#